data_AF-A0A5C6UGZ4-F1
#
_entry.id   AF-A0A5C6UGZ4-F1
#
_cell.length_a   1.000
_cell.length_b   1.000
_cell.length_c   1.000
_cell.angle_alpha   90.00
_cell.angle_beta   90.00
_cell.angle_gamma   90.00
#
_symmetry.space_group_name_H-M   'P 1'
#
loop_
_entity.id
_entity.type
_entity.pdbx_description
1 polymer ?
#
loop_
_entity_poly.entity_id
_entity_poly.type
_entity_poly.pdbx_seq_one_letter_code
_entity_poly.pdbx_strand_id
1 'polypeptide(L)'
;MPDTFKPTAKMGANAEKGLKLREEFGRGGTDVGVHRAKQLAARKDLSAEDVKSMHSYFARHTVDKGAKAHAWGSDSDPSAGYIAWLLWGGDEGEAWADRHAETLD
;
A
#
# COMPACT_ATOMS: atom_id res chain seq x y z
N MET A 1 16.07 -19.43 -8.83
CA MET A 1 14.76 -19.27 -8.16
C MET A 1 14.35 -17.84 -8.38
N PRO A 2 13.11 -17.52 -8.77
CA PRO A 2 12.68 -16.12 -8.75
C PRO A 2 12.81 -15.60 -7.32
N ASP A 3 13.38 -14.41 -7.15
CA ASP A 3 13.43 -13.75 -5.85
C ASP A 3 12.00 -13.48 -5.38
N THR A 4 11.68 -14.00 -4.20
CA THR A 4 10.37 -13.86 -3.58
C THR A 4 10.50 -13.02 -2.32
N PHE A 5 9.60 -12.04 -2.20
CA PHE A 5 9.66 -11.02 -1.16
C PHE A 5 8.45 -11.15 -0.25
N LYS A 6 8.70 -11.45 1.02
CA LYS A 6 7.61 -11.69 1.98
C LYS A 6 7.18 -10.40 2.67
N PRO A 7 5.88 -10.04 2.60
CA PRO A 7 5.35 -8.89 3.33
C PRO A 7 5.44 -9.05 4.84
N THR A 8 5.66 -7.94 5.53
CA THR A 8 5.65 -7.88 7.00
C THR A 8 4.23 -7.94 7.55
N ALA A 9 4.09 -8.32 8.82
CA ALA A 9 2.78 -8.33 9.49
C ALA A 9 2.12 -6.94 9.53
N LYS A 10 2.92 -5.87 9.65
CA LYS A 10 2.42 -4.48 9.67
C LYS A 10 1.84 -4.07 8.32
N MET A 11 2.52 -4.42 7.22
CA MET A 11 1.99 -4.19 5.86
C MET A 11 0.64 -4.90 5.66
N GLY A 12 0.52 -6.14 6.14
CA GLY A 12 -0.73 -6.89 6.10
C GLY A 12 -1.85 -6.20 6.89
N ALA A 13 -1.56 -5.75 8.12
CA ALA A 13 -2.53 -5.02 8.95
C ALA A 13 -2.97 -3.69 8.31
N ASN A 14 -2.04 -2.96 7.69
CA ASN A 14 -2.35 -1.73 6.95
C ASN A 14 -3.24 -2.02 5.74
N ALA A 15 -2.93 -3.07 4.98
CA ALA A 15 -3.74 -3.48 3.83
C ALA A 15 -5.15 -3.89 4.24
N GLU A 16 -5.31 -4.64 5.34
CA GLU A 16 -6.62 -4.97 5.91
C GLU A 16 -7.39 -3.72 6.33
N LYS A 17 -6.72 -2.77 7.00
CA LYS A 17 -7.33 -1.50 7.38
C LYS A 17 -7.77 -0.70 6.15
N GLY A 18 -6.93 -0.61 5.13
CA GLY A 18 -7.25 0.07 3.87
C GLY A 18 -8.45 -0.55 3.16
N LEU A 19 -8.55 -1.89 3.15
CA LEU A 19 -9.71 -2.60 2.57
C LEU A 19 -11.01 -2.27 3.31
N LYS A 20 -10.98 -2.26 4.65
CA LYS A 20 -12.14 -1.89 5.48
C LYS A 20 -12.58 -0.44 5.24
N LEU A 21 -11.64 0.50 5.26
CA LEU A 21 -11.95 1.91 5.00
C LEU A 21 -12.46 2.13 3.56
N ARG A 22 -11.94 1.39 2.59
CA ARG A 22 -12.46 1.44 1.21
C ARG A 22 -13.90 0.93 1.14
N GLU A 23 -14.22 -0.14 1.85
CA GLU A 23 -15.58 -0.70 1.92
C GLU A 23 -16.56 0.29 2.58
N GLU A 24 -16.14 0.93 3.67
CA GLU A 24 -16.96 1.89 4.43
C GLU A 24 -17.19 3.21 3.69
N PHE A 25 -16.14 3.79 3.11
CA PHE A 25 -16.19 5.13 2.51
C PHE A 25 -16.30 5.14 0.99
N GLY A 26 -16.18 3.99 0.33
CA GLY A 26 -16.33 3.86 -1.13
C GLY A 26 -15.29 4.62 -1.95
N ARG A 27 -14.11 4.91 -1.39
CA ARG A 27 -13.05 5.72 -2.03
C ARG A 27 -11.66 5.11 -1.87
N GLY A 28 -10.72 5.54 -2.72
CA GLY A 28 -9.31 5.18 -2.65
C GLY A 28 -8.96 3.86 -3.36
N GLY A 29 -7.84 3.91 -4.09
CA GLY A 29 -7.24 2.77 -4.80
C GLY A 29 -7.99 2.34 -6.07
N THR A 30 -7.25 1.76 -7.00
CA THR A 30 -7.79 1.05 -8.17
C THR A 30 -7.93 -0.45 -7.87
N ASP A 31 -8.50 -1.23 -8.80
CA ASP A 31 -8.57 -2.69 -8.66
C ASP A 31 -7.19 -3.34 -8.47
N VAL A 32 -6.14 -2.74 -9.05
CA VAL A 32 -4.74 -3.16 -8.82
C VAL A 32 -4.33 -2.96 -7.37
N GLY A 33 -4.66 -1.80 -6.78
CA GLY A 33 -4.40 -1.54 -5.36
C GLY A 33 -5.20 -2.47 -4.44
N VAL A 34 -6.46 -2.77 -4.77
CA VAL A 34 -7.28 -3.73 -4.03
C VAL A 34 -6.70 -5.15 -4.11
N HIS A 35 -6.25 -5.57 -5.29
CA HIS A 35 -5.60 -6.86 -5.47
C HIS A 35 -4.32 -6.95 -4.63
N ARG A 36 -3.47 -5.92 -4.68
CA ARG A 36 -2.26 -5.82 -3.87
C ARG A 36 -2.58 -5.91 -2.39
N ALA A 37 -3.58 -5.16 -1.92
CA ALA A 37 -3.99 -5.19 -0.53
C ALA A 37 -4.40 -6.59 -0.07
N LYS A 38 -5.16 -7.34 -0.90
CA LYS A 38 -5.53 -8.72 -0.59
C LYS A 38 -4.31 -9.64 -0.52
N GLN A 39 -3.32 -9.46 -1.39
CA GLN A 39 -2.05 -10.23 -1.34
C GLN A 39 -1.26 -9.91 -0.05
N LEU A 40 -1.15 -8.62 0.29
CA LEU A 40 -0.44 -8.15 1.49
C LEU A 40 -1.11 -8.61 2.78
N ALA A 41 -2.44 -8.50 2.87
CA ALA A 41 -3.24 -8.98 4.00
C ALA A 41 -3.05 -10.50 4.22
N ALA A 42 -3.08 -11.27 3.13
CA ALA A 42 -2.79 -12.70 3.17
C ALA A 42 -1.29 -13.04 3.34
N ARG A 43 -0.42 -12.02 3.40
CA ARG A 43 1.05 -12.15 3.46
C ARG A 43 1.61 -13.13 2.42
N LYS A 44 1.05 -13.09 1.21
CA LYS A 44 1.55 -13.85 0.07
C LYS A 44 2.89 -13.31 -0.38
N ASP A 45 3.76 -14.21 -0.83
CA ASP A 45 5.05 -13.83 -1.38
C ASP A 45 4.85 -13.00 -2.66
N LEU A 46 5.65 -11.95 -2.79
CA LEU A 46 5.62 -11.00 -3.91
C LEU A 46 6.81 -11.23 -4.84
N SER A 47 6.63 -10.92 -6.12
CA SER A 47 7.72 -10.96 -7.11
C SER A 47 8.59 -9.69 -7.07
N ALA A 48 9.73 -9.70 -7.75
CA ALA A 48 10.52 -8.49 -7.95
C ALA A 48 9.74 -7.38 -8.69
N GLU A 49 8.91 -7.74 -9.69
CA GLU A 49 8.03 -6.78 -10.39
C GLU A 49 6.99 -6.15 -9.47
N ASP A 50 6.46 -6.94 -8.53
CA ASP A 50 5.54 -6.46 -7.53
C ASP A 50 6.20 -5.40 -6.63
N VAL A 51 7.41 -5.68 -6.13
CA VAL A 51 8.19 -4.72 -5.34
C VAL A 51 8.47 -3.44 -6.12
N LYS A 52 8.91 -3.55 -7.39
CA LYS A 52 9.14 -2.39 -8.26
C LYS A 52 7.87 -1.57 -8.49
N SER A 53 6.71 -2.25 -8.60
CA SER A 53 5.40 -1.60 -8.71
C SER A 53 5.01 -0.87 -7.44
N MET A 54 5.28 -1.47 -6.26
CA MET A 54 5.06 -0.83 -4.96
C MET A 54 5.93 0.43 -4.79
N HIS A 55 7.23 0.32 -5.05
CA HIS A 55 8.17 1.45 -5.02
C HIS A 55 7.71 2.60 -5.92
N SER A 56 7.38 2.28 -7.19
CA SER A 56 6.88 3.27 -8.16
C SER A 56 5.53 3.88 -7.77
N TYR A 57 4.69 3.14 -7.04
CA TYR A 57 3.46 3.68 -6.49
C TYR A 57 3.77 4.73 -5.41
N PHE A 58 4.54 4.36 -4.38
CA PHE A 58 4.82 5.25 -3.25
C PHE A 58 5.51 6.54 -3.70
N ALA A 59 6.55 6.44 -4.53
CA ALA A 59 7.30 7.60 -5.05
C ALA A 59 6.41 8.63 -5.77
N ARG A 60 5.31 8.21 -6.41
CA ARG A 60 4.38 9.11 -7.11
C ARG A 60 3.27 9.67 -6.21
N HIS A 61 2.91 8.95 -5.15
CA HIS A 61 1.75 9.27 -4.32
C HIS A 61 2.12 9.84 -2.94
N THR A 62 3.42 10.03 -2.63
CA THR A 62 3.85 10.74 -1.41
C THR A 62 3.25 12.16 -1.34
N VAL A 63 3.04 12.82 -2.48
CA VAL A 63 2.42 14.16 -2.55
C VAL A 63 0.96 14.16 -2.10
N ASP A 64 0.26 13.03 -2.15
CA ASP A 64 -1.15 12.90 -1.74
C ASP A 64 -1.31 13.03 -0.22
N LYS A 65 -0.21 12.87 0.55
CA LYS A 65 -0.17 13.14 1.99
C LYS A 65 -0.59 14.57 2.34
N GLY A 66 -0.36 15.52 1.42
CA GLY A 66 -0.68 16.94 1.61
C GLY A 66 -2.03 17.39 1.06
N ALA A 67 -2.87 16.47 0.56
CA ALA A 67 -4.17 16.82 0.00
C ALA A 67 -5.08 17.47 1.07
N LYS A 68 -5.74 18.57 0.72
CA LYS A 68 -6.61 19.34 1.65
C LYS A 68 -8.01 18.72 1.82
N ALA A 69 -8.40 17.81 0.94
CA ALA A 69 -9.70 17.16 0.97
C ALA A 69 -9.65 15.90 1.83
N HIS A 70 -10.49 15.85 2.87
CA HIS A 70 -10.50 14.80 3.90
C HIS A 70 -9.17 14.68 4.66
N ALA A 71 -9.11 13.83 5.68
CA ALA A 71 -7.97 13.77 6.58
C ALA A 71 -7.08 12.56 6.31
N TRP A 72 -5.77 12.80 6.19
CA TRP A 72 -4.77 11.74 6.24
C TRP A 72 -4.72 11.14 7.65
N GLY A 73 -4.69 9.81 7.78
CA GLY A 73 -4.63 9.17 9.10
C GLY A 73 -5.95 9.12 9.88
N SER A 74 -7.05 9.61 9.32
CA SER A 74 -8.36 9.58 9.96
C SER A 74 -9.10 8.28 9.67
N ASP A 75 -9.70 7.69 10.70
CA ASP A 75 -10.55 6.51 10.54
C ASP A 75 -12.01 6.88 10.27
N SER A 76 -12.42 8.12 10.59
CA SER A 76 -13.80 8.60 10.42
C SER A 76 -14.01 9.44 9.16
N ASP A 77 -12.95 10.05 8.63
CA ASP A 77 -12.97 10.74 7.33
C ASP A 77 -11.63 10.62 6.59
N PRO A 78 -11.22 9.39 6.22
CA PRO A 78 -9.97 9.15 5.52
C PRO A 78 -9.94 9.77 4.13
N SER A 79 -8.85 10.42 3.72
CA SER A 79 -8.69 10.80 2.31
C SER A 79 -8.57 9.57 1.39
N ALA A 80 -8.96 9.74 0.12
CA ALA A 80 -8.78 8.69 -0.89
C ALA A 80 -7.31 8.29 -1.06
N GLY A 81 -6.39 9.26 -0.93
CA GLY A 81 -4.95 9.03 -0.92
C GLY A 81 -4.52 8.20 0.29
N TYR A 82 -5.04 8.47 1.48
CA TYR A 82 -4.73 7.67 2.68
C TYR A 82 -5.22 6.23 2.57
N ILE A 83 -6.44 6.01 2.06
CA ILE A 83 -6.94 4.65 1.81
C ILE A 83 -6.07 3.93 0.80
N ALA A 84 -5.77 4.56 -0.33
CA ALA A 84 -4.90 3.98 -1.34
C ALA A 84 -3.52 3.65 -0.74
N TRP A 85 -2.94 4.54 0.04
CA TRP A 85 -1.67 4.33 0.75
C TRP A 85 -1.69 3.08 1.63
N LEU A 86 -2.74 2.90 2.43
CA LEU A 86 -2.92 1.72 3.26
C LEU A 86 -3.06 0.43 2.45
N LEU A 87 -3.78 0.46 1.32
CA LEU A 87 -3.92 -0.69 0.43
C LEU A 87 -2.57 -1.21 -0.09
N TRP A 88 -1.59 -0.33 -0.26
CA TRP A 88 -0.24 -0.68 -0.67
C TRP A 88 0.69 -1.06 0.49
N GLY A 89 0.20 -1.04 1.73
CA GLY A 89 0.94 -1.47 2.93
C GLY A 89 1.35 -0.35 3.86
N GLY A 90 0.91 0.90 3.60
CA GLY A 90 1.19 2.05 4.46
C GLY A 90 2.67 2.48 4.44
N ASP A 91 3.08 3.24 5.45
CA ASP A 91 4.47 3.72 5.58
C ASP A 91 5.45 2.54 5.74
N GLU A 92 5.01 1.44 6.35
CA GLU A 92 5.79 0.20 6.38
C GLU A 92 5.94 -0.46 5.01
N GLY A 93 4.97 -0.29 4.12
CA GLY A 93 5.04 -0.75 2.74
C GLY A 93 6.01 0.10 1.92
N GLU A 94 6.00 1.42 2.11
CA GLU A 94 6.94 2.36 1.48
C GLU A 94 8.37 2.00 1.85
N ALA A 95 8.70 2.03 3.15
CA ALA A 95 10.05 1.74 3.61
C ALA A 95 10.54 0.32 3.26
N TRP A 96 9.61 -0.64 3.18
CA TRP A 96 9.93 -2.00 2.75
C TRP A 96 10.20 -2.07 1.25
N ALA A 97 9.39 -1.40 0.43
CA ALA A 97 9.55 -1.40 -1.02
C ALA A 97 10.85 -0.69 -1.43
N ASP A 98 11.15 0.47 -0.83
CA ASP A 98 12.38 1.24 -1.08
C ASP A 98 13.62 0.37 -0.83
N ARG A 99 13.71 -0.27 0.34
CA ARG A 99 14.84 -1.13 0.71
C ARG A 99 15.09 -2.27 -0.27
N HIS A 100 14.03 -2.92 -0.74
CA HIS A 100 14.18 -4.06 -1.65
C HIS A 100 14.38 -3.59 -3.10
N ALA A 101 13.82 -2.45 -3.49
CA ALA A 101 14.04 -1.87 -4.82
C ALA A 101 15.53 -1.56 -5.04
N GLU A 102 16.24 -1.01 -4.04
CA GLU A 102 17.69 -0.78 -4.09
C GLU A 102 18.51 -2.06 -4.34
N THR A 103 17.98 -3.23 -3.97
CA THR A 103 18.65 -4.53 -4.20
C THR A 103 18.30 -5.18 -5.54
N LEU A 104 17.34 -4.61 -6.26
CA LEU A 104 16.80 -5.10 -7.53
C LEU A 104 17.26 -4.29 -8.76
N ASP A 105 18.07 -3.24 -8.52
CA ASP A 105 18.84 -2.49 -9.51
C ASP A 105 20.24 -3.10 -9.69
#